data_AF-A0A521AFJ4-F1
#
_entry.id   AF-A0A521AFJ4-F1
#
_cell.length_a   1.000
_cell.length_b   1.000
_cell.length_c   1.000
_cell.angle_alpha   90.00
_cell.angle_beta   90.00
_cell.angle_gamma   90.00
#
_symmetry.space_group_name_H-M   'P 1'
#
loop_
_entity.id
_entity.type
_entity.pdbx_description
1 polymer ?
#
loop_
_entity_poly.entity_id
_entity_poly.type
_entity_poly.pdbx_seq_one_letter_code
_entity_poly.pdbx_strand_id
1 'polypeptide(L)'
;MITSLGKKYLVINYIVLPVVRIIQLSVLLFFLQLTALCQPARRDSIIRAARNDAKKFRLDDAVWKKYRRALPATSNYFNPVGQNQKNQTLLNDSLYVKTYRKAAYKHNRGRRTPLHYVIVGTGILAAAAVAGAIVLLIALGPNMN
;
A
#
# COMPACT_ATOMS: atom_id res chain seq x y z
N MET A 1 -12.57 29.85 -65.02
CA MET A 1 -11.78 30.78 -64.16
C MET A 1 -12.41 30.79 -62.77
N ILE A 2 -11.94 29.93 -61.85
CA ILE A 2 -12.49 29.90 -60.48
C ILE A 2 -12.00 31.17 -59.77
N THR A 3 -12.94 32.05 -59.43
CA THR A 3 -12.65 33.33 -58.78
C THR A 3 -11.95 33.12 -57.44
N SER A 4 -11.07 34.05 -57.05
CA SER A 4 -10.29 33.99 -55.80
C SER A 4 -11.15 33.72 -54.55
N LEU A 5 -12.42 34.15 -54.55
CA LEU A 5 -13.38 33.84 -53.50
C LEU A 5 -13.79 32.36 -53.44
N GLY A 6 -13.98 31.68 -54.58
CA GLY A 6 -14.39 30.28 -54.61
C GLY A 6 -13.36 29.35 -53.97
N LYS A 7 -12.06 29.63 -54.16
CA LYS A 7 -10.98 28.88 -53.51
C LYS A 7 -10.98 29.06 -51.98
N LYS A 8 -11.25 30.27 -51.48
CA LYS A 8 -11.32 30.55 -50.04
C LYS A 8 -12.48 29.83 -49.36
N TYR A 9 -13.67 29.84 -50.00
CA TYR A 9 -14.83 29.10 -49.50
C TYR A 9 -14.59 27.59 -49.42
N LEU A 10 -13.89 27.04 -50.41
CA LEU A 10 -13.55 25.61 -50.45
C LEU A 10 -12.55 25.24 -49.34
N VAL A 11 -11.52 26.06 -49.11
CA VAL A 11 -10.56 25.85 -48.00
C VAL A 11 -11.25 25.94 -46.63
N ILE A 12 -12.12 26.93 -46.42
CA ILE A 12 -12.83 27.09 -45.14
C ILE A 12 -13.76 25.89 -44.88
N ASN A 13 -14.50 25.44 -45.89
CA ASN A 13 -15.51 24.40 -45.70
C ASN A 13 -14.90 22.99 -45.59
N TYR A 14 -13.89 22.68 -46.39
CA TYR A 14 -13.31 21.34 -46.44
C TYR A 14 -12.11 21.14 -45.51
N ILE A 15 -11.49 22.21 -44.98
CA ILE A 15 -10.30 22.10 -44.13
C ILE A 15 -10.56 22.70 -42.74
N VAL A 16 -11.04 23.94 -42.66
CA VAL A 16 -11.17 24.62 -41.35
C VAL A 16 -12.30 24.02 -40.51
N LEU A 17 -13.48 23.82 -41.10
CA LEU A 17 -14.64 23.23 -40.41
C LEU A 17 -14.39 21.82 -39.82
N PRO A 18 -13.79 20.85 -40.54
CA PRO A 18 -13.51 19.54 -39.94
C PRO A 18 -12.45 19.59 -38.85
N VAL A 19 -11.43 20.45 -38.97
CA VAL A 19 -10.40 20.63 -37.93
C VAL A 19 -11.02 21.17 -36.64
N VAL A 20 -11.90 22.18 -36.73
CA VAL A 20 -12.63 22.71 -35.57
C VAL A 20 -13.50 21.63 -34.91
N ARG A 21 -14.19 20.80 -35.70
CA ARG A 21 -15.00 19.68 -35.18
C ARG A 21 -14.16 18.62 -34.48
N ILE A 22 -12.99 18.29 -35.01
CA ILE A 22 -12.05 17.33 -34.40
C ILE A 22 -11.54 17.86 -33.06
N ILE A 23 -11.16 19.15 -32.99
CA ILE A 23 -10.73 19.77 -31.74
C ILE A 23 -11.86 19.72 -30.70
N GLN A 24 -13.08 20.08 -31.10
CA GLN A 24 -14.25 20.06 -30.20
C GLN A 24 -14.55 18.64 -29.67
N LEU A 25 -14.47 17.62 -30.53
CA LEU A 25 -14.61 16.21 -30.13
C LEU A 25 -13.49 15.77 -29.18
N SER A 26 -12.26 16.23 -29.42
CA SER A 26 -11.10 15.90 -28.57
C SER A 26 -11.23 16.50 -27.17
N VAL A 27 -11.69 17.75 -27.09
CA VAL A 27 -11.98 18.44 -25.83
C VAL A 27 -13.12 17.73 -25.08
N LEU A 28 -14.19 17.33 -25.78
CA LEU A 28 -15.30 16.60 -25.18
C LEU A 28 -14.85 15.24 -24.60
N LEU A 29 -14.03 14.50 -25.34
CA LEU A 29 -13.46 13.23 -24.88
C LEU A 29 -12.55 13.41 -23.66
N PHE A 30 -11.76 14.48 -23.62
CA PHE A 30 -10.92 14.80 -22.45
C PHE A 30 -11.76 15.07 -21.20
N PHE A 31 -12.85 15.84 -21.30
CA PHE A 31 -13.77 16.06 -20.18
C PHE A 31 -14.49 14.78 -19.74
N LEU A 32 -14.78 13.86 -20.66
CA LEU A 32 -15.38 12.56 -20.34
C LEU A 32 -14.44 11.65 -19.53
N GLN A 33 -13.12 11.76 -19.74
CA GLN A 33 -12.13 10.98 -18.99
C GLN A 33 -11.99 11.46 -17.54
N LEU A 34 -12.21 12.75 -17.27
CA LEU A 34 -12.11 13.34 -15.93
C LEU A 34 -13.20 12.82 -14.98
N THR A 35 -14.41 12.54 -15.49
CA THR A 35 -15.50 11.99 -14.68
C THR A 35 -15.30 10.50 -14.34
N ALA A 36 -14.49 9.77 -15.11
CA ALA A 36 -14.23 8.34 -14.92
C ALA A 36 -13.29 8.03 -13.73
N LEU A 37 -12.60 9.02 -13.16
CA LEU A 37 -11.66 8.83 -12.05
C LEU A 37 -12.24 9.13 -10.66
N CYS A 38 -13.52 9.49 -10.56
CA CYS A 38 -14.15 9.75 -9.27
C CYS A 38 -14.57 8.43 -8.59
N GLN A 39 -13.66 7.80 -7.84
CA GLN A 39 -14.07 6.75 -6.90
C GLN A 39 -14.82 7.39 -5.72
N PRO A 40 -15.89 6.76 -5.22
CA PRO A 40 -16.67 7.33 -4.12
C PRO A 40 -15.80 7.43 -2.87
N ALA A 41 -15.58 8.65 -2.36
CA ALA A 41 -14.75 8.95 -1.18
C ALA A 41 -15.08 8.10 0.06
N ARG A 42 -16.34 7.65 0.18
CA ARG A 42 -16.80 6.73 1.22
C ARG A 42 -16.10 5.37 1.18
N ARG A 43 -15.80 4.85 -0.02
CA ARG A 43 -15.14 3.54 -0.17
C ARG A 43 -13.71 3.59 0.38
N ASP A 44 -12.99 4.66 0.07
CA ASP A 44 -11.61 4.84 0.51
C ASP A 44 -11.50 5.05 2.02
N SER A 45 -12.46 5.75 2.63
CA SER A 45 -12.50 5.94 4.07
C SER A 45 -12.73 4.61 4.81
N ILE A 46 -13.63 3.75 4.31
CA ILE A 46 -13.89 2.41 4.87
C ILE A 46 -12.63 1.54 4.76
N ILE A 47 -11.97 1.53 3.60
CA ILE A 47 -10.73 0.75 3.40
C ILE A 47 -9.63 1.23 4.35
N ARG A 48 -9.48 2.55 4.50
CA ARG A 48 -8.49 3.15 5.41
C ARG A 48 -8.78 2.81 6.87
N ALA A 49 -10.05 2.88 7.29
CA ALA A 49 -10.48 2.51 8.64
C ALA A 49 -10.16 1.03 8.92
N ALA A 50 -10.56 0.12 8.03
CA ALA A 50 -10.30 -1.31 8.16
C ALA A 50 -8.81 -1.63 8.28
N ARG A 51 -7.96 -0.99 7.47
CA ARG A 51 -6.50 -1.16 7.53
C ARG A 51 -5.92 -0.68 8.85
N ASN A 52 -6.41 0.44 9.38
CA ASN A 52 -5.91 0.99 10.63
C ASN A 52 -6.32 0.15 11.84
N ASP A 53 -7.55 -0.34 11.86
CA ASP A 53 -8.02 -1.22 12.93
C ASP A 53 -7.27 -2.57 12.91
N ALA A 54 -7.00 -3.11 11.72
CA ALA A 54 -6.26 -4.35 11.55
C ALA A 54 -4.79 -4.30 12.01
N LYS A 55 -4.18 -3.11 12.14
CA LYS A 55 -2.80 -2.98 12.67
C LYS A 55 -2.68 -3.35 14.14
N LYS A 56 -3.77 -3.21 14.90
CA LYS A 56 -3.81 -3.58 16.32
C LYS A 56 -4.20 -5.04 16.53
N PHE A 57 -4.68 -5.70 15.47
CA PHE A 57 -5.10 -7.08 15.54
C PHE A 57 -3.89 -8.01 15.67
N ARG A 58 -3.89 -8.81 16.74
CA ARG A 58 -2.87 -9.81 17.00
C ARG A 58 -3.54 -11.16 17.13
N LEU A 59 -3.17 -12.09 16.26
CA LEU A 59 -3.64 -13.46 16.34
C LEU A 59 -3.06 -14.11 17.60
N ASP A 60 -3.86 -14.94 18.26
CA ASP A 60 -3.42 -15.73 19.41
C ASP A 60 -2.17 -16.53 19.08
N ASP A 61 -1.24 -16.59 20.03
CA ASP A 61 0.09 -17.15 19.87
C ASP A 61 0.03 -18.66 19.66
N ALA A 62 -0.92 -19.35 20.29
CA ALA A 62 -1.13 -20.78 20.10
C ALA A 62 -1.57 -21.09 18.65
N VAL A 63 -2.58 -20.36 18.16
CA VAL A 63 -3.11 -20.50 16.80
C VAL A 63 -2.06 -20.09 15.77
N TRP A 64 -1.39 -18.96 15.99
CA TRP A 64 -0.36 -18.47 15.09
C TRP A 64 0.82 -19.42 15.00
N LYS A 65 1.30 -19.98 16.12
CA LYS A 65 2.41 -20.96 16.12
C LYS A 65 2.03 -22.23 15.36
N LYS A 66 0.80 -22.72 15.53
CA LYS A 66 0.30 -23.94 14.89
C LYS A 66 0.06 -23.77 13.38
N TYR A 67 -0.40 -22.60 12.95
CA TYR A 67 -0.88 -22.41 11.58
C TYR A 67 -0.22 -21.25 10.82
N ARG A 68 0.94 -20.74 11.28
CA ARG A 68 1.64 -19.56 10.72
C ARG A 68 1.68 -19.54 9.18
N ARG A 69 1.87 -20.70 8.55
CA ARG A 69 2.02 -20.85 7.09
C ARG A 69 0.80 -21.44 6.38
N ALA A 70 -0.19 -21.94 7.11
CA ALA A 70 -1.32 -22.69 6.56
C ALA A 70 -2.67 -21.96 6.67
N LEU A 71 -2.73 -20.87 7.45
CA LEU A 71 -3.99 -20.22 7.76
C LEU A 71 -4.42 -19.29 6.61
N PRO A 72 -5.59 -19.51 5.98
CA PRO A 72 -6.05 -18.65 4.91
C PRO A 72 -6.50 -17.29 5.44
N ALA A 73 -6.31 -16.23 4.64
CA ALA A 73 -6.71 -14.87 4.98
C ALA A 73 -8.23 -14.72 5.19
N THR A 74 -9.03 -15.66 4.66
CA THR A 74 -10.49 -15.69 4.78
C THR A 74 -10.99 -16.39 6.04
N SER A 75 -10.10 -16.98 6.84
CA SER A 75 -10.47 -17.72 8.05
C SER A 75 -11.17 -16.83 9.09
N ASN A 76 -12.00 -17.46 9.93
CA ASN A 76 -12.74 -16.80 11.00
C ASN A 76 -11.83 -16.19 12.08
N TYR A 77 -10.58 -16.67 12.17
CA TYR A 77 -9.59 -16.12 13.09
C TYR A 77 -9.25 -14.65 12.82
N PHE A 78 -9.45 -14.15 11.59
CA PHE A 78 -9.20 -12.75 11.23
C PHE A 78 -10.47 -11.90 11.25
N ASN A 79 -11.55 -12.38 11.85
CA ASN A 79 -12.79 -11.63 11.94
C ASN A 79 -12.62 -10.41 12.85
N PRO A 80 -13.17 -9.25 12.46
CA PRO A 80 -13.18 -8.10 13.34
C PRO A 80 -14.08 -8.40 14.55
N VAL A 81 -13.51 -8.40 15.76
CA VAL A 81 -14.24 -8.61 17.03
C VAL A 81 -14.58 -7.27 17.67
N GLY A 82 -15.84 -7.05 18.04
CA GLY A 82 -16.44 -5.77 18.47
C GLY A 82 -15.74 -4.98 19.58
N GLN A 83 -14.81 -5.61 20.30
CA GLN A 83 -14.09 -5.02 21.43
C GLN A 83 -12.93 -4.11 21.02
N ASN A 84 -12.41 -4.24 19.79
CA ASN A 84 -11.20 -3.53 19.35
C ASN A 84 -11.40 -2.60 18.16
N GLN A 85 -12.63 -2.44 17.65
CA GLN A 85 -12.91 -1.48 16.58
C GLN A 85 -13.39 -0.14 17.12
N LYS A 86 -12.94 0.95 16.49
CA LYS A 86 -13.43 2.29 16.79
C LYS A 86 -14.87 2.51 16.32
N ASN A 87 -15.35 1.73 15.35
CA ASN A 87 -16.65 1.96 14.74
C ASN A 87 -17.40 0.65 14.50
N GLN A 88 -18.28 0.29 15.43
CA GLN A 88 -19.03 -0.98 15.40
C GLN A 88 -20.02 -1.05 14.22
N THR A 89 -20.47 0.10 13.72
CA THR A 89 -21.37 0.18 12.56
C THR A 89 -20.75 -0.39 11.28
N LEU A 90 -19.42 -0.39 11.17
CA LEU A 90 -18.70 -0.89 9.99
C LEU A 90 -18.55 -2.42 9.99
N LEU A 91 -18.88 -3.11 11.09
CA LEU A 91 -18.74 -4.56 11.19
C LEU A 91 -19.66 -5.33 10.24
N ASN A 92 -20.80 -4.72 9.89
CA ASN A 92 -21.77 -5.29 8.96
C ASN A 92 -21.42 -4.98 7.49
N ASP A 93 -20.44 -4.11 7.23
CA ASP A 93 -20.03 -3.76 5.88
C ASP A 93 -19.10 -4.84 5.30
N SER A 94 -19.53 -5.48 4.23
CA SER A 94 -18.77 -6.54 3.55
C SER A 94 -17.39 -6.07 3.06
N LEU A 95 -17.27 -4.81 2.62
CA LEU A 95 -16.01 -4.22 2.19
C LEU A 95 -15.07 -4.04 3.38
N TYR A 96 -15.59 -3.53 4.50
CA TYR A 96 -14.82 -3.38 5.73
C TYR A 96 -14.29 -4.73 6.20
N VAL A 97 -15.16 -5.74 6.36
CA VAL A 97 -14.76 -7.07 6.86
C VAL A 97 -13.71 -7.72 5.95
N LYS A 98 -13.90 -7.66 4.63
CA LYS A 98 -12.96 -8.25 3.66
C LYS A 98 -11.60 -7.54 3.71
N THR A 99 -11.59 -6.23 3.79
CA THR A 99 -10.34 -5.46 3.85
C THR A 99 -9.62 -5.61 5.19
N TYR A 100 -10.37 -5.67 6.28
CA TYR A 100 -9.86 -5.94 7.63
C TYR A 100 -9.16 -7.31 7.66
N ARG A 101 -9.84 -8.38 7.25
CA ARG A 101 -9.27 -9.75 7.21
C ARG A 101 -7.95 -9.82 6.44
N LYS A 102 -7.91 -9.20 5.24
CA LYS A 102 -6.70 -9.16 4.41
C LYS A 102 -5.56 -8.39 5.07
N ALA A 103 -5.86 -7.27 5.71
CA ALA A 103 -4.86 -6.46 6.41
C ALA A 103 -4.35 -7.17 7.68
N ALA A 104 -5.25 -7.79 8.46
CA ALA A 104 -4.94 -8.54 9.67
C ALA A 104 -4.04 -9.76 9.37
N TYR A 105 -4.35 -10.50 8.31
CA TYR A 105 -3.51 -11.58 7.80
C TYR A 105 -2.11 -11.09 7.42
N LYS A 106 -2.02 -10.00 6.64
CA LYS A 106 -0.73 -9.42 6.23
C LYS A 106 0.11 -8.99 7.44
N HIS A 107 -0.52 -8.36 8.43
CA HIS A 107 0.14 -7.94 9.66
C HIS A 107 0.70 -9.14 10.44
N ASN A 108 -0.08 -10.21 10.62
CA ASN A 108 0.34 -11.39 11.37
C ASN A 108 1.34 -12.29 10.61
N ARG A 109 1.32 -12.29 9.27
CA ARG A 109 2.31 -13.03 8.46
C ARG A 109 3.73 -12.47 8.62
N GLY A 110 3.85 -11.15 8.78
CA GLY A 110 5.13 -10.46 8.98
C GLY A 110 5.59 -10.37 10.44
N ARG A 111 4.85 -10.97 11.38
CA ARG A 111 5.12 -10.85 12.82
C ARG A 111 6.47 -11.49 13.15
N ARG A 112 7.41 -10.67 13.62
CA ARG A 112 8.73 -11.12 14.11
C ARG A 112 8.59 -11.67 15.53
N THR A 113 9.33 -12.73 15.83
CA THR A 113 9.38 -13.30 17.18
C THR A 113 10.38 -12.52 18.05
N PRO A 114 10.20 -12.50 19.38
CA PRO A 114 11.18 -11.93 20.31
C PRO A 114 12.59 -12.51 20.09
N LEU A 115 12.66 -13.81 19.76
CA LEU A 115 13.91 -14.49 19.42
C LEU A 115 14.69 -13.78 18.29
N HIS A 116 14.00 -13.21 17.31
CA HIS A 116 14.66 -12.49 16.21
C HIS A 116 15.35 -11.22 16.71
N TYR A 117 14.76 -10.55 17.71
CA TYR A 117 15.37 -9.38 18.34
C TYR A 117 16.53 -9.76 19.26
N VAL A 118 16.41 -10.88 19.99
CA VAL A 118 17.49 -11.40 20.83
C VAL A 118 18.70 -11.76 19.98
N ILE A 119 18.52 -12.51 18.88
CA ILE A 119 19.63 -12.91 17.99
C ILE A 119 20.35 -11.69 17.40
N VAL A 120 19.60 -10.68 16.95
CA VAL A 120 20.20 -9.44 16.40
C VAL A 120 20.94 -8.67 17.51
N GLY A 121 20.34 -8.54 18.69
CA GLY A 121 20.98 -7.87 19.83
C GLY A 121 22.27 -8.54 20.28
N THR A 122 22.28 -9.89 20.38
CA THR A 122 23.48 -10.66 20.74
C THR A 122 24.56 -10.56 19.67
N GLY A 123 24.18 -10.54 18.38
CA GLY A 123 25.14 -10.40 17.28
C GLY A 123 25.90 -9.07 17.34
N ILE A 124 25.20 -7.97 17.64
CA ILE A 124 25.81 -6.63 17.77
C ILE A 124 26.75 -6.58 18.99
N LEU A 125 26.32 -7.11 20.13
CA LEU A 125 27.15 -7.17 21.35
C LEU A 125 28.44 -7.98 21.15
N ALA A 126 28.33 -9.15 20.50
CA ALA A 126 29.48 -9.98 20.19
C ALA A 126 30.47 -9.27 19.25
N ALA A 127 29.97 -8.61 18.21
CA ALA A 127 30.82 -7.83 17.29
C ALA A 127 31.54 -6.68 17.99
N ALA A 128 30.85 -5.96 18.88
CA ALA A 128 31.44 -4.87 19.67
C ALA A 128 32.52 -5.39 20.64
N ALA A 129 32.28 -6.52 21.30
CA ALA A 129 33.24 -7.13 22.21
C ALA A 129 34.52 -7.58 21.50
N VAL A 130 34.40 -8.20 20.32
CA VAL A 130 35.55 -8.61 19.50
C VAL A 130 36.35 -7.39 19.02
N ALA A 131 35.67 -6.36 18.52
CA ALA A 131 36.34 -5.12 18.09
C ALA A 131 37.09 -4.44 19.25
N GLY A 132 36.44 -4.36 20.43
CA GLY A 132 37.06 -3.83 21.64
C GLY A 132 38.28 -4.64 22.09
N ALA A 133 38.19 -5.96 22.07
CA ALA A 133 39.31 -6.84 22.41
C ALA A 133 40.50 -6.67 21.45
N ILE A 134 40.26 -6.52 20.14
CA ILE A 134 41.30 -6.26 19.15
C ILE A 134 41.99 -4.91 19.41
N VAL A 135 41.21 -3.85 19.67
CA VAL A 135 41.76 -2.53 19.99
C VAL A 135 42.60 -2.59 21.27
N LEU A 136 42.12 -3.32 22.29
CA LEU A 136 42.84 -3.49 23.54
C LEU A 136 44.16 -4.26 23.33
N LEU A 137 44.16 -5.29 22.49
CA LEU A 137 45.35 -6.06 22.14
C LEU A 137 46.37 -5.24 21.33
N ILE A 138 45.92 -4.32 20.46
CA ILE A 138 46.81 -3.40 19.74
C ILE A 138 47.37 -2.34 20.70
N ALA A 139 46.54 -1.78 21.58
CA ALA A 139 46.93 -0.73 22.51
C ALA A 139 47.84 -1.24 23.65
N LEU A 140 47.64 -2.48 24.11
CA LEU A 140 48.43 -3.14 25.15
C LEU A 140 49.48 -4.10 24.58
N GLY A 141 49.54 -4.24 23.26
CA GLY A 141 50.56 -5.02 22.58
C GLY A 141 51.92 -4.50 23.02
N PRO A 142 52.82 -5.35 23.56
CA PRO A 142 54.10 -4.88 24.04
C PRO A 142 54.81 -4.18 22.89
N ASN A 143 55.35 -2.99 23.15
CA ASN A 143 56.41 -2.41 22.31
C ASN A 143 57.56 -3.41 22.34
N MET A 144 57.51 -4.41 21.46
CA MET A 144 58.59 -5.34 21.19
C MET A 144 59.63 -4.57 20.39
N ASN A 145 60.45 -3.81 21.12
CA ASN A 145 61.79 -3.44 20.68
C ASN A 145 62.69 -4.67 20.70
#